data_AF-A0A7V4E735-F1
#
_entry.id   AF-A0A7V4E735-F1
#
_cell.length_a   1.000
_cell.length_b   1.000
_cell.length_c   1.000
_cell.angle_alpha   90.00
_cell.angle_beta   90.00
_cell.angle_gamma   90.00
#
_symmetry.space_group_name_H-M   'P 1'
#
loop_
_entity.id
_entity.type
_entity.pdbx_description
1 polymer ?
#
loop_
_entity_poly.entity_id
_entity_poly.type
_entity_poly.pdbx_seq_one_letter_code
_entity_poly.pdbx_strand_id
1 'polypeptide(L)'
;SLDQPSGQLATLFGEAPSRILFTVAKENLQEATLRLEELGLPHRVLGETGGNTLTVLTPDGVLEWEVQELLAAWKRPLREVLDGQA
;
A
#
# COMPACT_ATOMS: atom_id res chain seq x y z
N SER A 1 -1.09 -16.67 24.75
CA SER A 1 -0.31 -16.75 23.50
C SER A 1 -0.25 -15.34 22.96
N LEU A 2 0.89 -14.65 23.10
CA LEU A 2 1.00 -13.19 23.02
C LEU A 2 1.72 -12.65 21.76
N ASP A 3 1.92 -13.47 20.73
CA ASP A 3 2.73 -13.08 19.56
C ASP A 3 2.04 -13.32 18.21
N GLN A 4 0.76 -12.93 18.08
CA GLN A 4 0.19 -12.73 16.75
C GLN A 4 -0.03 -11.24 16.57
N PRO A 5 0.62 -10.58 15.59
CA PRO A 5 0.21 -9.23 15.22
C PRO A 5 -1.29 -9.27 14.93
N SER A 6 -2.03 -8.27 15.41
CA SER A 6 -3.45 -8.15 15.07
C SER A 6 -3.60 -8.31 13.55
N GLY A 7 -4.67 -8.96 13.09
CA GLY A 7 -4.83 -9.29 11.66
C GLY A 7 -4.67 -8.06 10.73
N GLN A 8 -4.91 -6.87 11.26
CA GLN A 8 -4.68 -5.58 10.61
C GLN A 8 -3.19 -5.26 10.40
N LEU A 9 -2.32 -5.46 11.39
CA LEU A 9 -0.87 -5.26 11.25
C LEU A 9 -0.28 -6.23 10.22
N ALA A 10 -0.69 -7.49 10.26
CA ALA A 10 -0.27 -8.48 9.27
C ALA A 10 -0.76 -8.11 7.84
N THR A 11 -1.92 -7.47 7.72
CA THR A 11 -2.43 -7.01 6.43
C THR A 11 -1.65 -5.82 5.88
N LEU A 12 -1.32 -4.84 6.72
CA LEU A 12 -0.63 -3.60 6.30
C LEU A 12 0.88 -3.77 6.12
N PHE A 13 1.53 -4.55 7.00
CA PHE A 13 2.99 -4.64 7.07
C PHE A 13 3.53 -6.05 6.87
N GLY A 14 2.66 -7.06 6.81
CA GLY A 14 3.09 -8.44 6.57
C GLY A 14 3.59 -8.63 5.14
N GLU A 15 4.71 -9.33 5.01
CA GLU A 15 5.32 -9.65 3.73
C GLU A 15 4.82 -11.01 3.20
N ALA A 16 4.52 -11.06 1.90
CA ALA A 16 4.20 -12.29 1.20
C ALA A 16 4.56 -12.14 -0.28
N PRO A 17 5.19 -13.15 -0.90
CA PRO A 17 5.57 -13.11 -2.32
C PRO A 17 4.32 -13.15 -3.21
N SER A 18 4.52 -12.88 -4.51
CA SER A 18 3.47 -12.97 -5.54
C SER A 18 2.26 -12.05 -5.32
N ARG A 19 2.45 -10.91 -4.63
CA ARG A 19 1.46 -9.82 -4.54
C ARG A 19 1.93 -8.64 -5.38
N ILE A 20 1.08 -8.17 -6.28
CA ILE A 20 1.39 -7.10 -7.24
C ILE A 20 0.35 -5.99 -7.08
N LEU A 21 0.82 -4.74 -7.05
CA LEU A 21 -0.03 -3.55 -7.14
C LEU A 21 0.14 -2.92 -8.52
N PHE A 22 -0.97 -2.59 -9.16
CA PHE A 22 -0.98 -1.87 -10.44
C PHE A 22 -2.22 -0.98 -10.52
N THR A 23 -2.18 -0.02 -11.42
CA THR A 23 -3.30 0.87 -11.72
C THR A 23 -3.77 0.66 -13.16
N VAL A 24 -5.02 1.00 -13.43
CA VAL A 24 -5.61 0.98 -14.78
C VAL A 24 -6.40 2.26 -14.99
N ALA A 25 -6.53 2.69 -16.25
CA ALA A 25 -7.51 3.70 -16.61
C ALA A 25 -8.92 3.20 -16.23
N LYS A 26 -9.80 4.12 -15.80
CA LYS A 26 -11.12 3.77 -15.28
C LYS A 26 -11.96 2.99 -16.28
N GLU A 27 -11.81 3.32 -17.56
CA GLU A 27 -12.51 2.70 -18.69
C GLU A 27 -12.07 1.24 -18.89
N ASN A 28 -10.87 0.88 -18.44
CA ASN A 28 -10.29 -0.46 -18.61
C ASN A 28 -10.47 -1.36 -17.38
N LEU A 29 -11.14 -0.89 -16.32
CA LEU A 29 -11.27 -1.65 -15.07
C LEU A 29 -11.94 -3.01 -15.29
N GLN A 30 -13.04 -3.03 -16.05
CA GLN A 30 -13.79 -4.26 -16.31
C GLN A 30 -12.97 -5.28 -17.10
N GLU A 31 -12.23 -4.84 -18.13
CA GLU A 31 -11.38 -5.71 -18.93
C GLU A 31 -10.25 -6.32 -18.08
N ALA A 32 -9.62 -5.48 -17.23
CA ALA A 32 -8.53 -5.92 -16.38
C ALA A 32 -8.98 -6.96 -15.33
N THR A 33 -10.14 -6.75 -14.68
CA THR A 33 -10.66 -7.71 -13.70
C THR A 33 -11.08 -9.02 -14.37
N LEU A 34 -11.75 -8.96 -15.52
CA LEU A 34 -12.15 -10.16 -16.26
C LEU A 34 -10.93 -11.03 -16.62
N ARG A 35 -9.84 -10.41 -17.08
CA ARG A 35 -8.60 -11.12 -17.42
C ARG A 35 -7.97 -11.81 -16.21
N LEU A 36 -8.04 -11.21 -15.02
CA LEU A 36 -7.54 -11.84 -13.78
C LEU A 36 -8.42 -13.01 -13.35
N GLU A 37 -9.74 -12.88 -13.51
CA GLU A 37 -10.72 -13.93 -13.21
C GLU A 37 -10.56 -15.14 -14.13
N GLU A 38 -10.38 -14.92 -15.44
CA GLU A 38 -10.12 -15.99 -16.42
C GLU A 38 -8.85 -16.80 -16.11
N LEU A 39 -7.86 -16.16 -15.48
CA LEU A 39 -6.63 -16.80 -15.02
C LEU A 39 -6.75 -17.42 -13.62
N GLY A 40 -7.90 -17.29 -12.96
CA GLY A 40 -8.13 -17.77 -11.60
C GLY A 40 -7.30 -17.05 -10.54
N LEU A 41 -6.89 -15.81 -10.79
CA LEU A 41 -6.02 -15.04 -9.90
C LEU A 41 -6.83 -14.27 -8.84
N PRO A 42 -6.53 -14.45 -7.54
CA PRO A 42 -7.11 -13.63 -6.49
C PRO A 42 -6.74 -12.16 -6.68
N HIS A 43 -7.71 -11.26 -6.64
CA HIS A 43 -7.48 -9.83 -6.83
C HIS A 43 -8.46 -9.00 -6.01
N ARG A 44 -8.14 -7.71 -5.82
CA ARG A 44 -8.99 -6.71 -5.16
C ARG A 44 -8.77 -5.34 -5.77
N VAL A 45 -9.85 -4.56 -5.88
CA VAL A 45 -9.78 -3.11 -6.15
C VAL A 45 -9.62 -2.40 -4.82
N LEU A 46 -8.46 -1.76 -4.61
CA LEU A 46 -8.14 -1.08 -3.35
C LEU A 46 -8.70 0.34 -3.28
N GLY A 47 -8.80 1.01 -4.42
CA GLY A 47 -9.19 2.42 -4.52
C GLY A 47 -8.64 3.04 -5.80
N GLU A 48 -8.32 4.32 -5.74
CA GLU A 48 -7.83 5.13 -6.85
C GLU A 48 -6.57 5.92 -6.46
N THR A 49 -5.91 6.52 -7.45
CA THR A 49 -4.71 7.35 -7.24
C THR A 49 -5.01 8.82 -7.51
N GLY A 50 -4.33 9.72 -6.79
CA GLY A 50 -4.47 11.16 -6.92
C GLY A 50 -4.13 11.87 -5.61
N GLY A 51 -4.15 13.21 -5.62
CA GLY A 51 -3.94 14.02 -4.43
C GLY A 51 -2.50 14.01 -3.89
N ASN A 52 -2.34 14.56 -2.68
CA ASN A 52 -1.06 14.67 -1.96
C ASN A 52 -1.03 13.87 -0.66
N THR A 53 -2.01 12.98 -0.46
CA THR A 53 -2.25 12.28 0.80
C THR A 53 -2.37 10.78 0.52
N LEU A 54 -1.76 9.94 1.35
CA LEU A 54 -2.03 8.51 1.41
C LEU A 54 -3.14 8.26 2.42
N THR A 55 -4.30 7.82 1.94
CA THR A 55 -5.46 7.51 2.78
C THR A 55 -5.76 6.01 2.70
N VAL A 56 -5.85 5.36 3.86
CA VAL A 56 -6.17 3.93 3.98
C VAL A 56 -7.39 3.77 4.88
N LEU A 57 -8.50 3.33 4.30
CA LEU A 57 -9.68 2.96 5.06
C LEU A 57 -9.51 1.55 5.66
N THR A 58 -9.63 1.46 6.98
CA THR A 58 -9.56 0.21 7.73
C THR A 58 -10.87 -0.02 8.50
N PRO A 59 -11.13 -1.25 9.00
CA PRO A 59 -12.30 -1.50 9.85
C PRO A 59 -12.38 -0.59 11.10
N ASP A 60 -11.23 -0.13 11.59
CA ASP A 60 -11.13 0.69 12.82
C ASP A 60 -11.12 2.19 12.55
N GLY A 61 -11.17 2.60 11.28
CA GLY A 61 -11.18 4.00 10.88
C GLY A 61 -10.25 4.32 9.72
N VAL A 62 -10.02 5.62 9.51
CA VAL A 62 -9.19 6.16 8.44
C VAL A 62 -7.79 6.42 8.96
N LEU A 63 -6.79 5.86 8.28
CA LEU A 63 -5.39 6.23 8.44
C LEU A 63 -5.01 7.20 7.32
N GLU A 64 -4.34 8.29 7.66
CA GLU A 64 -4.06 9.37 6.71
C GLU A 64 -2.70 10.00 6.97
N TRP A 65 -1.93 10.22 5.89
CA TRP A 65 -0.63 10.88 5.94
C TRP A 65 -0.41 11.73 4.70
N GLU A 66 0.25 12.88 4.88
CA GLU A 66 0.75 13.67 3.75
C GLU A 66 1.90 12.92 3.05
N VAL A 67 1.87 12.85 1.71
CA VAL A 67 2.91 12.19 0.92
C VAL A 67 4.27 12.84 1.16
N GLN A 68 4.32 14.15 1.40
CA GLN A 68 5.56 14.85 1.74
C GLN A 68 6.15 14.41 3.09
N GLU A 69 5.31 14.13 4.08
CA GLU A 69 5.75 13.61 5.38
C GLU A 69 6.35 12.21 5.22
N LEU A 70 5.66 11.33 4.50
CA LEU A 70 6.13 9.98 4.19
C LEU A 70 7.46 10.02 3.43
N LEU A 71 7.58 10.91 2.44
CA LEU A 71 8.79 11.07 1.64
C LEU A 71 9.97 11.55 2.50
N ALA A 72 9.74 12.50 3.40
CA ALA A 72 10.77 13.01 4.31
C ALA A 72 11.23 11.91 5.28
N ALA A 73 10.29 11.19 5.90
CA ALA A 73 10.57 10.09 6.81
C ALA A 73 11.34 8.95 6.13
N TRP A 74 11.00 8.61 4.88
CA TRP A 74 11.70 7.58 4.10
C TRP A 74 13.11 7.99 3.69
N LYS A 75 13.33 9.27 3.33
CA LYS A 75 14.64 9.78 2.90
C LYS A 75 15.64 9.97 4.04
N ARG A 76 15.17 10.24 5.25
CA ARG A 76 16.01 10.63 6.38
C ARG A 76 17.07 9.57 6.77
N PRO A 77 16.73 8.28 6.98
CA PRO A 77 17.69 7.32 7.54
C PRO A 77 18.95 7.13 6.70
N LEU A 78 18.81 7.04 5.37
CA LEU A 78 19.96 6.85 4.48
C LEU A 78 20.84 8.11 4.38
N ARG A 79 20.24 9.30 4.47
CA ARG A 79 21.00 10.57 4.47
C ARG A 79 21.84 10.72 5.74
N GLU A 80 21.25 10.45 6.90
CA GLU A 80 21.96 10.53 8.18
C GLU A 80 23.17 9.56 8.21
N VAL A 81 22.99 8.35 7.68
CA VAL A 81 24.04 7.32 7.65
C VAL A 81 25.17 7.64 6.66
N LEU A 82 24.86 8.23 5.49
CA LEU A 82 25.85 8.47 4.43
C LEU A 82 26.54 9.83 4.53
N ASP A 83 25.81 10.88 4.92
CA ASP A 83 26.30 12.26 4.90
C ASP A 83 26.76 12.75 6.31
N GLY A 84 26.57 11.93 7.35
CA GLY A 84 27.07 12.21 8.71
C GLY A 84 26.40 13.39 9.41
N GLN A 85 25.25 13.86 8.92
CA GLN A 85 24.45 14.88 9.58
C GLN A 85 23.34 14.20 10.39
N ALA A 86 23.57 14.05 11.70
CA ALA A 86 22.58 13.66 12.69
C ALA A 86 21.90 14.88 13.32
#